data_AF-A0A0C3N1Z9-F1
#
_entry.id   AF-A0A0C3N1Z9-F1
#
_cell.length_a   1.000
_cell.length_b   1.000
_cell.length_c   1.000
_cell.angle_alpha   90.00
_cell.angle_beta   90.00
_cell.angle_gamma   90.00
#
_symmetry.space_group_name_H-M   'P 1'
#
loop_
_entity.id
_entity.type
_entity.pdbx_description
1 polymer ?
#
loop_
_entity_poly.entity_id
_entity_poly.type
_entity_poly.pdbx_seq_one_letter_code
_entity_poly.pdbx_strand_id
1 'polypeptide(L)'
;MPSGVEGDGEDSNHAIFLEGISREEFTHFVAWVYHIGSAAQQHTIPSLTAILKISQMWMIKNSIEWAISNLEKLDLSPAHKLELTCRYSIPEWIPHATWALVISPLAVISEDDVS
;
A
#
# COMPACT_ATOMS: atom_id res chain seq x y z
N MET A 1 -20.53 -2.27 7.91
CA MET A 1 -20.64 -1.51 6.65
C MET A 1 -20.90 -0.08 7.04
N PRO A 2 -20.10 0.91 6.60
CA PRO A 2 -20.48 2.30 6.76
C PRO A 2 -21.82 2.49 6.05
N SER A 3 -22.81 3.02 6.76
CA SER A 3 -24.10 3.39 6.18
C SER A 3 -23.91 4.66 5.40
N GLY A 4 -24.11 4.62 4.08
CA GLY A 4 -24.11 5.82 3.24
C GLY A 4 -25.15 6.82 3.76
N VAL A 5 -24.84 8.11 3.65
CA VAL A 5 -25.76 9.18 4.00
C VAL A 5 -26.78 9.35 2.87
N GLU A 6 -28.02 9.70 3.18
CA GLU A 6 -29.03 10.01 2.16
C GLU A 6 -28.54 11.16 1.28
N GLY A 7 -28.54 10.97 -0.05
CA GLY A 7 -28.01 11.93 -1.02
C GLY A 7 -26.53 11.80 -1.36
N ASP A 8 -25.78 10.87 -0.73
CA ASP A 8 -24.34 10.73 -0.96
C ASP A 8 -24.01 10.29 -2.40
N GLY A 9 -23.18 11.06 -3.09
CA GLY A 9 -22.80 10.89 -4.49
C GLY A 9 -23.74 11.49 -5.53
N GLU A 10 -24.78 12.23 -5.13
CA GLU A 10 -25.76 12.79 -6.09
C GLU A 10 -25.23 13.98 -6.89
N ASP A 11 -24.48 14.88 -6.26
CA ASP A 11 -23.92 16.07 -6.91
C ASP A 11 -22.64 16.56 -6.21
N SER A 12 -22.12 17.72 -6.63
CA SER A 12 -20.91 18.30 -6.02
C SER A 12 -21.10 18.81 -4.59
N ASN A 13 -22.34 19.07 -4.15
CA ASN A 13 -22.66 19.45 -2.78
C ASN A 13 -22.86 18.22 -1.88
N HIS A 14 -23.12 17.06 -2.47
CA HIS A 14 -23.28 15.78 -1.79
C HIS A 14 -22.25 14.76 -2.33
N ALA A 15 -20.98 15.14 -2.34
CA ALA A 15 -19.92 14.25 -2.82
C ALA A 15 -19.61 13.13 -1.82
N ILE A 16 -19.21 11.97 -2.34
CA ILE A 16 -18.73 10.85 -1.51
C ILE A 16 -17.41 11.24 -0.85
N PHE A 17 -17.43 11.35 0.48
CA PHE A 17 -16.23 11.61 1.27
C PHE A 17 -15.53 10.30 1.62
N LEU A 18 -14.31 10.15 1.09
CA LEU A 18 -13.45 8.99 1.36
C LEU A 18 -12.57 9.26 2.59
N GLU A 19 -13.07 8.88 3.76
CA GLU A 19 -12.29 8.99 5.00
C GLU A 19 -11.06 8.07 5.00
N GLY A 20 -9.94 8.56 5.55
CA GLY A 20 -8.71 7.79 5.69
C GLY A 20 -7.90 7.58 4.39
N ILE A 21 -8.32 8.19 3.29
CA ILE A 21 -7.62 8.13 1.99
C ILE A 21 -7.24 9.55 1.56
N SER A 22 -5.95 9.77 1.31
CA SER A 22 -5.45 11.02 0.72
C SER A 22 -5.73 11.08 -0.78
N ARG A 23 -5.70 12.30 -1.34
CA ARG A 23 -5.87 12.52 -2.79
C ARG A 23 -4.82 11.76 -3.60
N GLU A 24 -3.58 11.78 -3.14
CA GLU A 24 -2.44 11.15 -3.80
C GLU A 24 -2.61 9.63 -3.81
N GLU A 25 -2.98 9.03 -2.67
CA GLU A 25 -3.27 7.60 -2.57
C GLU A 25 -4.39 7.18 -3.52
N PHE A 26 -5.50 7.93 -3.53
CA PHE A 26 -6.62 7.66 -4.42
C PHE A 26 -6.25 7.81 -5.89
N THR A 27 -5.40 8.79 -6.22
CA THR A 27 -4.90 8.98 -7.59
C THR A 27 -4.10 7.76 -8.07
N HIS A 28 -3.22 7.21 -7.23
CA HIS A 28 -2.49 5.98 -7.55
C HIS A 28 -3.43 4.78 -7.75
N PHE A 29 -4.43 4.64 -6.89
CA PHE A 29 -5.41 3.56 -7.00
C PHE A 29 -6.26 3.68 -8.28
N VAL A 30 -6.78 4.86 -8.59
CA VAL A 30 -7.56 5.10 -9.82
C VAL A 30 -6.71 4.86 -11.07
N ALA A 31 -5.46 5.32 -11.08
CA ALA A 31 -4.55 5.05 -12.18
C ALA A 31 -4.33 3.54 -12.41
N TRP A 32 -4.23 2.77 -11.32
CA TRP A 32 -4.16 1.31 -11.40
C TRP A 32 -5.44 0.68 -11.94
N VAL A 33 -6.62 1.06 -11.43
CA VAL A 33 -7.93 0.53 -11.87
C VAL A 33 -8.16 0.75 -13.36
N TYR A 34 -7.86 1.96 -13.85
CA TYR A 34 -8.09 2.32 -15.26
C TYR A 34 -6.89 2.02 -16.16
N HIS A 35 -5.85 1.35 -15.64
CA HIS A 35 -4.62 1.04 -16.36
C HIS A 35 -3.96 2.26 -17.03
N ILE A 36 -4.11 3.45 -16.42
CA ILE A 36 -3.53 4.68 -16.92
C ILE A 36 -2.01 4.60 -16.73
N GLY A 37 -1.25 4.63 -17.83
CA GLY A 37 0.22 4.52 -17.81
C GLY A 37 0.80 3.09 -17.82
N SER A 38 -0.04 2.08 -18.04
CA SER A 38 0.24 0.63 -17.85
C SER A 38 1.43 0.01 -18.61
N ALA A 39 1.95 0.60 -19.69
CA ALA A 39 2.97 -0.09 -20.50
C ALA A 39 4.41 -0.01 -19.97
N ALA A 40 4.74 0.98 -19.11
CA ALA A 40 6.15 1.22 -18.72
C ALA A 40 6.33 1.84 -17.32
N GLN A 41 5.26 2.03 -16.55
CA GLN A 41 5.36 2.75 -15.30
C GLN A 41 5.98 1.86 -14.22
N GLN A 42 7.22 2.16 -13.85
CA GLN A 42 7.85 1.56 -12.67
C GLN A 42 7.01 1.90 -11.45
N HIS A 43 6.44 0.87 -10.83
CA HIS A 43 5.68 1.03 -9.60
C HIS A 43 6.64 1.38 -8.46
N THR A 44 6.39 2.51 -7.82
CA THR A 44 7.15 2.98 -6.66
C THR A 44 6.51 2.45 -5.39
N ILE A 45 7.28 2.37 -4.29
CA ILE A 45 6.77 1.97 -2.97
C ILE A 45 5.52 2.78 -2.59
N PRO A 46 5.50 4.13 -2.66
CA PRO A 46 4.30 4.92 -2.33
C PRO A 46 3.07 4.51 -3.16
N SER A 47 3.25 4.26 -4.46
CA SER A 47 2.14 3.87 -5.34
C SER A 47 1.56 2.50 -4.99
N LEU A 48 2.42 1.51 -4.73
CA LEU A 48 1.98 0.15 -4.38
C LEU A 48 1.36 0.10 -2.99
N THR A 49 1.92 0.85 -2.05
CA THR A 49 1.42 0.98 -0.68
C THR A 49 0.05 1.67 -0.66
N ALA A 50 -0.17 2.69 -1.48
CA ALA A 50 -1.49 3.32 -1.67
C ALA A 50 -2.53 2.34 -2.22
N ILE A 51 -2.18 1.59 -3.27
CA ILE A 51 -3.04 0.57 -3.87
C ILE A 51 -3.37 -0.50 -2.82
N LEU A 52 -2.38 -1.02 -2.11
CA LEU A 52 -2.56 -2.03 -1.07
C LEU A 52 -3.50 -1.54 0.04
N LYS A 53 -3.28 -0.34 0.56
CA LYS A 53 -4.09 0.28 1.62
C LYS A 53 -5.57 0.35 1.21
N ILE A 54 -5.85 0.93 0.05
CA ILE A 54 -7.23 1.13 -0.43
C ILE A 54 -7.88 -0.22 -0.74
N SER A 55 -7.13 -1.14 -1.36
CA SER A 55 -7.63 -2.48 -1.67
C SER A 55 -7.94 -3.30 -0.43
N GLN A 56 -7.22 -3.13 0.67
CA GLN A 56 -7.58 -3.72 1.96
C GLN A 56 -8.84 -3.10 2.55
N MET A 57 -8.93 -1.77 2.53
CA MET A 57 -10.09 -1.02 3.03
C MET A 57 -11.39 -1.44 2.33
N TRP A 58 -11.31 -1.72 1.03
CA TRP A 58 -12.46 -2.10 0.19
C TRP A 58 -12.52 -3.60 -0.14
N MET A 59 -11.67 -4.42 0.48
CA MET A 59 -11.63 -5.88 0.33
C MET A 59 -11.46 -6.38 -1.12
N ILE A 60 -10.65 -5.68 -1.92
CA ILE A 60 -10.37 -6.02 -3.33
C ILE A 60 -9.21 -7.03 -3.40
N LYS A 61 -9.53 -8.30 -3.16
CA LYS A 61 -8.55 -9.39 -2.99
C LYS A 61 -7.48 -9.47 -4.09
N ASN A 62 -7.89 -9.44 -5.36
CA ASN A 62 -6.95 -9.53 -6.48
C ASN A 62 -5.95 -8.37 -6.51
N SER A 63 -6.39 -7.17 -6.07
CA SER A 63 -5.53 -6.00 -6.01
C SER A 63 -4.54 -6.07 -4.84
N ILE A 64 -4.96 -6.63 -3.70
CA ILE A 64 -4.09 -6.90 -2.55
C ILE A 64 -2.95 -7.84 -2.97
N GLU A 65 -3.29 -9.00 -3.56
CA GLU A 65 -2.31 -9.98 -4.02
C GLU A 65 -1.36 -9.40 -5.08
N TRP A 66 -1.91 -8.61 -6.00
CA TRP A 66 -1.13 -7.94 -7.04
C TRP A 66 -0.16 -6.90 -6.45
N ALA A 67 -0.59 -6.09 -5.49
CA ALA A 67 0.26 -5.06 -4.87
C ALA A 67 1.41 -5.70 -4.07
N ILE A 68 1.10 -6.72 -3.27
CA ILE A 68 2.10 -7.51 -2.52
C ILE A 68 3.13 -8.11 -3.49
N SER A 69 2.68 -8.78 -4.54
CA SER A 69 3.57 -9.42 -5.53
C SER A 69 4.48 -8.42 -6.25
N ASN A 70 4.08 -7.16 -6.41
CA ASN A 70 4.92 -6.13 -7.00
C ASN A 70 5.85 -5.47 -5.98
N LEU A 71 5.45 -5.36 -4.71
CA LEU A 71 6.34 -4.94 -3.63
C LEU A 71 7.47 -5.94 -3.41
N GLU A 72 7.23 -7.26 -3.55
CA GLU A 72 8.29 -8.28 -3.43
C GLU A 72 9.39 -8.16 -4.49
N LYS A 73 9.08 -7.55 -5.63
CA LYS A 73 10.05 -7.33 -6.71
C LYS A 73 10.93 -6.10 -6.46
N LEU A 74 10.56 -5.25 -5.50
CA LEU A 74 11.34 -4.09 -5.10
C LEU A 74 12.41 -4.51 -4.08
N ASP A 75 13.57 -3.85 -4.14
CA ASP A 75 14.65 -4.03 -3.19
C ASP A 75 14.35 -3.28 -1.88
N LEU A 76 13.48 -3.87 -1.06
CA LEU A 76 13.08 -3.32 0.24
C LEU A 76 14.11 -3.68 1.31
N SER A 77 14.52 -2.70 2.12
CA SER A 77 15.31 -3.00 3.31
C SER A 77 14.53 -3.94 4.24
N PRO A 78 15.22 -4.79 5.03
CA PRO A 78 14.55 -5.66 6.00
C PRO A 78 13.63 -4.90 6.97
N ALA A 79 14.02 -3.68 7.38
CA ALA A 79 13.22 -2.82 8.26
C ALA A 79 11.94 -2.34 7.57
N HIS A 80 12.07 -1.80 6.36
CA HIS A 80 10.92 -1.35 5.58
C HIS A 80 9.97 -2.51 5.24
N LYS A 81 10.51 -3.68 4.91
CA LYS A 81 9.71 -4.89 4.69
C LYS A 81 8.93 -5.30 5.94
N LEU A 82 9.55 -5.22 7.13
CA LEU A 82 8.87 -5.48 8.39
C LEU A 82 7.79 -4.43 8.69
N GLU A 83 8.08 -3.15 8.46
CA GLU A 83 7.13 -2.03 8.66
C GLU A 83 5.86 -2.22 7.82
N LEU A 84 6.01 -2.49 6.52
CA LEU A 84 4.88 -2.79 5.63
C LEU A 84 4.11 -4.04 6.07
N THR A 85 4.83 -5.06 6.51
CA THR A 85 4.23 -6.30 7.00
C THR A 85 3.33 -6.05 8.21
N CYS A 86 3.81 -5.27 9.18
CA CYS A 86 3.05 -4.93 10.37
C CYS A 86 1.86 -4.01 10.04
N ARG A 87 2.07 -3.00 9.17
CA ARG A 87 1.02 -2.03 8.81
C ARG A 87 -0.10 -2.66 8.00
N TYR A 88 0.23 -3.53 7.05
CA TYR A 88 -0.73 -4.11 6.10
C TYR A 88 -1.00 -5.60 6.34
N SER A 89 -0.56 -6.17 7.47
CA SER A 89 -0.82 -7.57 7.82
C SER A 89 -0.46 -8.56 6.69
N ILE A 90 0.83 -8.60 6.31
CA ILE A 90 1.38 -9.53 5.29
C ILE A 90 2.16 -10.65 6.00
N PRO A 91 1.49 -11.61 6.66
CA PRO A 91 2.14 -12.52 7.62
C PRO A 91 3.25 -13.38 7.03
N GLU A 92 3.22 -13.65 5.72
CA GLU A 92 4.20 -14.47 5.01
C GLU A 92 5.61 -13.84 5.04
N TRP A 93 5.68 -12.51 5.16
CA TRP A 93 6.93 -11.77 5.18
C TRP A 93 7.57 -11.69 6.56
N ILE A 94 6.80 -11.89 7.65
CA ILE A 94 7.30 -11.72 9.02
C ILE A 94 8.57 -12.53 9.25
N PRO A 95 8.61 -13.87 9.02
CA PRO A 95 9.77 -14.67 9.39
C PRO A 95 11.03 -14.21 8.66
N HIS A 96 10.90 -13.92 7.36
CA HIS A 96 12.01 -13.51 6.51
C HIS A 96 12.54 -12.12 6.88
N ALA A 97 11.64 -11.15 7.10
CA ALA A 97 12.02 -9.79 7.46
C ALA A 97 12.67 -9.73 8.86
N THR A 98 12.09 -10.44 9.84
CA THR A 98 12.66 -10.49 11.20
C THR A 98 14.01 -11.20 11.23
N TRP A 99 14.14 -12.32 10.50
CA TRP A 99 15.41 -13.04 10.46
C TRP A 99 16.50 -12.18 9.83
N ALA A 100 16.21 -11.54 8.70
CA ALA A 100 17.14 -10.64 8.03
C ALA A 100 17.61 -9.51 8.96
N LEU A 101 16.70 -8.87 9.70
CA LEU A 101 17.06 -7.83 10.68
C LEU A 101 17.97 -8.33 11.80
N VAL A 102 17.70 -9.52 12.35
CA VAL A 102 18.47 -10.07 13.48
C VAL A 102 19.90 -10.43 13.08
N ILE A 103 20.11 -10.89 11.84
CA ILE A 103 21.44 -11.29 11.36
C ILE A 103 22.21 -10.14 10.70
N SER A 104 21.53 -9.04 10.35
CA SER A 104 22.16 -7.88 9.72
C SER A 104 23.12 -7.18 10.70
N PRO A 105 24.35 -6.84 10.26
CA PRO A 105 25.22 -5.99 11.06
C PRO A 105 24.56 -4.63 11.31
N LEU A 106 24.69 -4.09 12.53
CA LEU A 106 24.11 -2.79 12.90
C LEU A 106 24.61 -1.64 11.99
N ALA A 107 25.81 -1.77 11.42
CA ALA A 107 26.38 -0.80 10.48
C ALA A 107 25.61 -0.70 9.14
N VAL A 108 24.72 -1.65 8.83
CA VAL A 108 23.88 -1.66 7.63
C VAL A 108 22.55 -0.92 7.85
N ILE A 109 22.18 -0.67 9.11
CA ILE A 109 20.96 0.08 9.45
C ILE A 109 21.23 1.57 9.21
N SER A 110 20.37 2.18 8.40
CA SER A 110 20.46 3.60 8.03
C SER A 110 19.49 4.46 8.86
N GLU A 111 19.66 5.79 8.83
CA GLU A 111 18.69 6.70 9.47
C GLU A 111 17.26 6.55 8.90
N ASP A 112 17.15 6.17 7.62
CA ASP A 112 15.88 5.91 6.95
C ASP A 112 15.14 4.68 7.53
N ASP A 113 15.85 3.77 8.21
CA ASP A 113 15.26 2.57 8.83
C ASP A 113 14.74 2.81 10.27
N VAL A 114 15.02 3.98 10.86
CA VAL A 114 14.73 4.30 12.28
C VAL A 114 13.81 5.51 12.47
N SER A 115 13.44 6.17 11.37
CA SER A 115 12.55 7.36 11.33
C SER A 115 11.09 6.98 11.14
#